data_AF-A0A7V7DE35-F1
#
_entry.id   AF-A0A7V7DE35-F1
#
_cell.length_a   1.000
_cell.length_b   1.000
_cell.length_c   1.000
_cell.angle_alpha   90.00
_cell.angle_beta   90.00
_cell.angle_gamma   90.00
#
_symmetry.space_group_name_H-M   'P 1'
#
loop_
_entity.id
_entity.type
_entity.pdbx_description
1 polymer ?
#
loop_
_entity_poly.entity_id
_entity_poly.type
_entity_poly.pdbx_seq_one_letter_code
_entity_poly.pdbx_strand_id
1 'polypeptide(L)'
;DDPDLIFDSAGKRYWIRDLYCINPKCSCKDAILSFTEIGNKKKYKELGSMAFDLKAFRINDIQAVGTSSDELMRLWKVFQKESRVKKNLRSRQKEMKGVGKKIAALSFKNKPATLSASSKVGRNDPCPCGSGKKYKKCCLSK
;
A
#
# COMPACT_ATOMS: atom_id res chain seq x y z
N ASP A 1 3.44 -10.34 15.04
CA ASP A 1 3.92 -11.02 13.82
C ASP A 1 2.92 -12.07 13.42
N ASP A 2 2.59 -12.12 12.13
CA ASP A 2 1.71 -13.16 11.60
C ASP A 2 2.54 -14.41 11.34
N PRO A 3 2.31 -15.52 12.06
CA PRO A 3 3.18 -16.70 11.99
C PRO A 3 3.17 -17.36 10.61
N ASP A 4 2.12 -17.17 9.81
CA ASP A 4 1.99 -17.77 8.48
C ASP A 4 2.94 -17.18 7.43
N LEU A 5 3.68 -16.11 7.78
CA LEU A 5 4.61 -15.45 6.86
C LEU A 5 6.05 -15.46 7.37
N ILE A 6 6.34 -16.26 8.39
CA ILE A 6 7.70 -16.44 8.92
C ILE A 6 8.23 -17.79 8.44
N PHE A 7 9.45 -17.80 7.91
CA PHE A 7 10.11 -19.04 7.48
C PHE A 7 11.60 -18.99 7.75
N ASP A 8 12.20 -20.17 7.91
CA ASP A 8 13.63 -20.34 8.14
C ASP A 8 14.31 -20.82 6.85
N SER A 9 15.49 -20.29 6.53
CA SER A 9 16.28 -20.67 5.36
C SER A 9 17.75 -20.41 5.60
N ALA A 10 18.61 -21.39 5.31
CA ALA A 10 20.07 -21.28 5.48
C ALA A 10 20.50 -20.78 6.88
N GLY A 11 19.84 -21.26 7.94
CA GLY A 11 20.15 -20.89 9.33
C GLY A 11 19.70 -19.49 9.75
N LYS A 12 18.94 -18.80 8.90
CA LYS A 12 18.37 -17.48 9.17
C LYS A 12 16.85 -17.52 9.18
N ARG A 13 16.24 -16.58 9.90
CA ARG A 13 14.79 -16.41 10.00
C ARG A 13 14.34 -15.19 9.21
N TYR A 14 13.26 -15.35 8.46
CA TYR A 14 12.73 -14.30 7.60
C TYR A 14 11.25 -14.10 7.87
N TRP A 15 10.79 -12.87 7.66
CA TRP A 15 9.39 -12.49 7.67
C TRP A 15 9.03 -11.82 6.36
N ILE A 16 7.95 -12.28 5.72
CA ILE A 16 7.34 -11.61 4.58
C ILE A 16 6.12 -10.83 5.08
N ARG A 17 6.05 -9.54 4.79
CA ARG A 17 4.81 -8.78 4.93
C ARG A 17 4.15 -8.66 3.58
N ASP A 18 2.86 -8.97 3.53
CA ASP A 18 2.05 -8.83 2.33
C ASP A 18 1.17 -7.58 2.41
N LEU A 19 1.28 -6.72 1.41
CA LEU A 19 0.49 -5.49 1.31
C LEU A 19 -0.41 -5.56 0.09
N TYR A 20 -1.65 -5.09 0.26
CA TYR A 20 -2.68 -5.16 -0.77
C TYR A 20 -3.33 -3.81 -1.01
N CYS A 21 -3.76 -3.57 -2.24
CA CYS A 21 -4.62 -2.43 -2.55
C CYS A 21 -5.97 -2.59 -1.83
N ILE A 22 -6.30 -1.67 -0.92
CA ILE A 22 -7.58 -1.68 -0.22
C ILE A 22 -8.71 -1.01 -1.03
N ASN A 23 -8.39 -0.19 -2.04
CA ASN A 23 -9.41 0.53 -2.80
C ASN A 23 -10.41 -0.46 -3.43
N PRO A 24 -11.69 -0.45 -3.02
CA PRO A 24 -12.67 -1.43 -3.48
C PRO A 24 -13.08 -1.24 -4.95
N LYS A 25 -12.83 -0.05 -5.54
CA LYS A 25 -13.07 0.23 -6.97
C LYS A 25 -11.93 -0.25 -7.87
N CYS A 26 -10.76 -0.51 -7.31
CA CYS A 26 -9.62 -1.03 -8.06
C CYS A 26 -9.74 -2.54 -8.25
N SER A 27 -9.61 -3.02 -9.48
CA SER A 27 -9.71 -4.44 -9.86
C SER A 27 -8.41 -5.24 -9.68
N CYS A 28 -7.31 -4.58 -9.29
CA CYS A 28 -6.01 -5.23 -9.19
C CYS A 28 -6.03 -6.48 -8.29
N LYS A 29 -5.22 -7.46 -8.68
CA LYS A 29 -5.03 -8.73 -7.99
C LYS A 29 -3.59 -8.87 -7.54
N ASP A 30 -3.01 -7.75 -7.12
CA ASP A 30 -1.58 -7.67 -6.85
C ASP A 30 -1.33 -7.65 -5.34
N ALA A 31 -0.13 -8.08 -4.97
CA ALA A 31 0.44 -7.93 -3.64
C ALA A 31 1.84 -7.32 -3.74
N ILE A 32 2.23 -6.56 -2.72
CA ILE A 32 3.64 -6.29 -2.46
C ILE A 32 4.09 -7.24 -1.36
N LEU A 33 5.12 -8.02 -1.63
CA LEU A 33 5.75 -8.92 -0.64
C LEU A 33 7.04 -8.28 -0.16
N SER A 34 7.07 -7.79 1.07
CA SER A 34 8.23 -7.15 1.70
C SER A 34 8.98 -8.15 2.57
N PHE A 35 10.26 -8.36 2.27
CA PHE A 35 11.12 -9.35 2.92
C PHE A 35 11.96 -8.68 4.01
N THR A 36 11.95 -9.28 5.20
CA THR A 36 12.73 -8.81 6.37
C THR A 36 13.49 -10.00 6.96
N GLU A 37 14.79 -9.87 7.18
CA GLU A 37 15.57 -10.81 8.00
C GLU A 37 15.35 -10.46 9.48
N ILE A 38 14.99 -11.47 10.27
CA ILE A 38 14.81 -11.36 11.72
C ILE A 38 16.11 -11.83 12.38
N GLY A 39 16.88 -10.88 12.89
CA GLY A 39 18.08 -11.12 13.67
C GLY A 39 17.80 -11.28 15.17
N ASN A 40 18.87 -11.55 15.91
CA ASN A 40 18.82 -11.68 17.37
C ASN A 40 18.36 -10.37 18.05
N LYS A 41 17.73 -10.50 19.22
CA LYS A 41 17.19 -9.38 20.02
C LYS A 41 16.21 -8.47 19.23
N LYS A 42 15.39 -9.07 18.35
CA LYS A 42 14.41 -8.35 17.51
C LYS A 42 15.03 -7.27 16.62
N LYS A 43 16.26 -7.46 16.15
CA LYS A 43 16.83 -6.62 15.08
C LYS A 43 16.21 -7.05 13.75
N TYR A 44 15.66 -6.10 13.02
CA TYR A 44 15.06 -6.35 11.70
C TYR A 44 15.92 -5.71 10.63
N LYS A 45 16.26 -6.48 9.59
CA LYS A 45 16.93 -5.96 8.40
C LYS A 45 15.99 -6.07 7.21
N GLU A 46 15.58 -4.93 6.67
CA GLU A 46 14.84 -4.90 5.41
C GLU A 46 15.72 -5.42 4.27
N LEU A 47 15.20 -6.38 3.51
CA LEU A 47 15.92 -6.99 2.39
C LEU A 47 15.45 -6.40 1.07
N GLY A 48 14.14 -6.16 0.93
CA GLY A 48 13.54 -5.57 -0.25
C GLY A 48 12.10 -6.02 -0.44
N SER A 49 11.55 -5.79 -1.62
CA SER A 49 10.17 -6.14 -1.93
C SER A 49 9.98 -6.71 -3.33
N MET A 50 8.86 -7.40 -3.53
CA MET A 50 8.41 -7.88 -4.83
C MET A 50 6.99 -7.42 -5.10
N ALA A 51 6.76 -6.85 -6.29
CA ALA A 51 5.42 -6.70 -6.82
C ALA A 51 4.99 -8.04 -7.44
N PHE A 52 3.85 -8.57 -7.01
CA PHE A 52 3.42 -9.91 -7.33
C PHE A 52 1.98 -9.92 -7.87
N ASP A 53 1.77 -10.51 -9.03
CA ASP A 53 0.44 -10.76 -9.60
C ASP A 53 -0.13 -12.05 -9.03
N LEU A 54 -1.16 -11.98 -8.20
CA LEU A 54 -1.79 -13.14 -7.57
C LEU A 54 -2.68 -13.94 -8.53
N LYS A 55 -3.15 -13.31 -9.63
CA LYS A 55 -3.98 -13.98 -10.65
C LYS A 55 -3.09 -14.88 -11.50
N ALA A 56 -2.05 -14.33 -12.11
CA ALA A 56 -1.06 -15.06 -12.91
C ALA A 56 -0.05 -15.85 -12.05
N PHE A 57 0.04 -15.52 -10.75
CA PHE A 57 0.98 -16.11 -9.80
C PHE A 57 2.44 -15.96 -10.25
N ARG A 58 2.82 -14.72 -10.58
CA ARG A 58 4.15 -14.36 -11.07
C ARG A 58 4.63 -13.03 -10.49
N ILE A 59 5.95 -12.86 -10.49
CA ILE A 59 6.60 -11.61 -10.10
C ILE A 59 6.50 -10.61 -11.26
N ASN A 60 6.17 -9.36 -10.95
CA ASN A 60 6.14 -8.24 -11.89
C ASN A 60 7.38 -7.35 -11.76
N ASP A 61 7.85 -7.13 -10.52
CA ASP A 61 8.99 -6.27 -10.23
C ASP A 61 9.69 -6.74 -8.94
N ILE A 62 11.00 -6.49 -8.83
CA ILE A 62 11.82 -6.81 -7.66
C ILE A 62 12.63 -5.57 -7.29
N GLN A 63 12.47 -5.12 -6.05
CA GLN A 63 13.21 -3.98 -5.50
C GLN A 63 14.07 -4.47 -4.35
N ALA A 64 15.35 -4.67 -4.63
CA ALA A 64 16.33 -5.07 -3.63
C ALA A 64 16.89 -3.84 -2.89
N VAL A 65 17.04 -3.96 -1.56
CA VAL A 65 17.50 -2.87 -0.69
C VAL A 65 18.69 -3.34 0.16
N GLY A 66 18.46 -4.30 1.06
CA GLY A 66 19.48 -4.83 1.97
C GLY A 66 20.12 -6.15 1.50
N THR A 67 19.85 -6.56 0.26
CA THR A 67 20.33 -7.80 -0.37
C THR A 67 20.32 -7.68 -1.90
N SER A 68 20.59 -8.76 -2.64
CA SER A 68 20.45 -8.82 -4.10
C SER A 68 19.07 -9.31 -4.56
N SER A 69 18.69 -8.99 -5.80
CA SER A 69 17.47 -9.52 -6.42
C SER A 69 17.47 -11.05 -6.52
N ASP A 70 18.64 -11.66 -6.74
CA ASP A 70 18.79 -13.13 -6.77
C ASP A 70 18.50 -13.77 -5.41
N GLU A 71 18.96 -13.15 -4.32
CA GLU A 71 18.66 -13.64 -2.98
C GLU A 71 17.17 -13.49 -2.65
N LEU A 72 16.53 -12.38 -3.05
CA LEU A 72 15.08 -12.24 -2.94
C LEU A 72 14.35 -13.34 -3.72
N MET A 73 14.76 -13.63 -4.97
CA MET A 73 14.20 -14.73 -5.74
C MET A 73 14.40 -16.09 -5.08
N ARG A 74 15.57 -16.35 -4.49
CA ARG A 74 15.84 -17.58 -3.74
C ARG A 74 14.89 -17.72 -2.55
N LEU A 75 14.73 -16.65 -1.76
CA LEU A 75 13.83 -16.62 -0.61
C LEU A 75 12.37 -16.83 -1.04
N TRP A 76 11.92 -16.16 -2.10
CA TRP A 76 10.60 -16.42 -2.68
C TRP A 76 10.42 -17.88 -3.11
N LYS A 77 11.42 -18.47 -3.77
CA LYS A 77 11.38 -19.88 -4.20
C LYS A 77 11.28 -20.85 -3.03
N VAL A 78 11.86 -20.52 -1.88
CA VAL A 78 11.71 -21.31 -0.65
C VAL A 78 10.31 -21.14 -0.08
N PHE A 79 9.89 -19.89 0.15
CA PHE A 79 8.61 -19.56 0.75
C PHE A 79 7.42 -20.11 -0.05
N GLN A 80 7.44 -20.00 -1.39
CA GLN A 80 6.31 -20.43 -2.23
C GLN A 80 6.06 -21.95 -2.24
N LYS A 81 7.03 -22.76 -1.77
CA LYS A 81 6.87 -24.23 -1.70
C LYS A 81 5.86 -24.65 -0.65
N GLU A 82 5.55 -23.78 0.30
CA GLU A 82 4.50 -24.04 1.28
C GLU A 82 3.12 -24.04 0.59
N SER A 83 2.42 -25.17 0.69
CA SER A 83 1.15 -25.43 -0.01
C SER A 83 0.05 -24.41 0.27
N ARG A 84 0.16 -23.66 1.37
CA ARG A 84 -0.83 -22.68 1.82
C ARG A 84 -0.61 -21.28 1.25
N VAL A 85 0.60 -20.92 0.81
CA VAL A 85 0.96 -19.53 0.44
C VAL A 85 0.02 -18.96 -0.63
N LYS A 86 -0.20 -19.69 -1.72
CA LYS A 86 -1.09 -19.23 -2.81
C LYS A 86 -2.53 -19.00 -2.33
N LYS A 87 -3.04 -19.88 -1.47
CA LYS A 87 -4.39 -19.76 -0.89
C LYS A 87 -4.47 -18.57 0.07
N ASN A 88 -3.49 -18.45 0.97
CA ASN A 88 -3.44 -17.43 1.99
C ASN A 88 -3.34 -16.02 1.38
N LEU A 89 -2.43 -15.81 0.43
CA LEU A 89 -2.27 -14.50 -0.22
C LEU A 89 -3.56 -14.06 -0.94
N ARG A 90 -4.22 -14.99 -1.65
CA ARG A 90 -5.51 -14.70 -2.31
C ARG A 90 -6.63 -14.42 -1.30
N SER A 91 -6.68 -15.15 -0.20
CA SER A 91 -7.69 -14.94 0.86
C SER A 91 -7.53 -13.56 1.50
N ARG A 92 -6.30 -13.21 1.89
CA ARG A 92 -5.96 -11.92 2.50
C ARG A 92 -6.19 -10.76 1.54
N GLN A 93 -5.89 -10.93 0.25
CA GLN A 93 -6.22 -9.92 -0.76
C GLN A 93 -7.73 -9.62 -0.80
N LYS A 94 -8.57 -10.66 -0.76
CA LYS A 94 -10.04 -10.51 -0.75
C LYS A 94 -10.51 -9.84 0.54
N GLU A 95 -9.93 -10.22 1.67
CA GLU A 95 -10.22 -9.63 2.97
C GLU A 95 -9.89 -8.13 2.99
N MET A 96 -8.71 -7.74 2.53
CA MET A 96 -8.28 -6.33 2.47
C MET A 96 -9.15 -5.48 1.56
N LYS A 97 -9.65 -6.03 0.44
CA LYS A 97 -10.68 -5.36 -0.39
C LYS A 97 -12.00 -5.21 0.37
N GLY A 98 -12.37 -6.21 1.18
CA GLY A 98 -13.54 -6.15 2.08
C GLY A 98 -13.40 -5.08 3.15
N VAL A 99 -12.22 -4.95 3.77
CA VAL A 99 -11.89 -3.86 4.70
C VAL A 99 -12.05 -2.51 4.01
N GLY A 100 -11.52 -2.34 2.79
CA GLY A 100 -11.69 -1.11 2.03
C GLY A 100 -13.14 -0.76 1.71
N LYS A 101 -14.01 -1.75 1.44
CA LYS A 101 -15.46 -1.53 1.30
C LYS A 101 -16.07 -1.00 2.60
N LYS A 102 -15.71 -1.58 3.75
CA LYS A 102 -16.19 -1.14 5.07
C LYS A 102 -15.72 0.29 5.38
N ILE A 103 -14.44 0.59 5.16
CA ILE A 103 -13.88 1.94 5.35
C ILE A 103 -14.62 2.95 4.45
N ALA A 104 -14.81 2.63 3.16
CA ALA A 104 -15.54 3.49 2.24
C ALA A 104 -16.98 3.75 2.72
N ALA A 105 -17.69 2.73 3.20
CA ALA A 105 -19.03 2.86 3.74
C ALA A 105 -19.09 3.75 5.01
N LEU A 106 -18.06 3.69 5.87
CA LEU A 106 -17.92 4.57 7.03
C LEU A 106 -17.63 6.02 6.63
N SER A 107 -16.83 6.25 5.58
CA SER A 107 -16.56 7.58 5.04
C SER A 107 -17.79 8.27 4.45
N PHE A 108 -18.89 7.57 4.13
CA PHE A 108 -20.15 8.21 3.74
C PHE A 108 -20.99 8.70 4.93
N LYS A 109 -20.72 8.25 6.17
CA LYS A 109 -21.35 8.81 7.38
C LYS A 109 -20.72 10.15 7.76
N ASN A 110 -19.43 10.32 7.51
CA ASN A 110 -18.74 11.60 7.56
C ASN A 110 -18.61 12.12 6.13
N LYS A 111 -19.70 12.61 5.54
CA LYS A 111 -19.55 13.54 4.41
C LYS A 111 -18.45 14.53 4.83
N PRO A 112 -17.33 14.69 4.10
CA PRO A 112 -16.63 15.96 4.22
C PRO A 112 -17.75 16.97 4.03
N ALA A 113 -17.93 17.90 4.98
CA ALA A 113 -18.75 19.05 4.73
C ALA A 113 -18.35 19.47 3.32
N THR A 114 -19.26 19.34 2.37
CA THR A 114 -19.06 19.91 1.04
C THR A 114 -18.54 21.28 1.37
N LEU A 115 -17.27 21.56 1.07
CA LEU A 115 -16.78 22.92 1.04
C LEU A 115 -17.77 23.53 0.08
N SER A 116 -18.78 24.20 0.62
CA SER A 116 -19.84 24.75 -0.17
C SER A 116 -19.08 25.66 -1.10
N ALA A 117 -19.07 25.33 -2.38
CA ALA A 117 -18.64 26.30 -3.36
C ALA A 117 -19.46 27.55 -3.05
N SER A 118 -18.75 28.61 -2.66
CA SER A 118 -19.23 29.91 -2.23
C SER A 118 -19.61 30.11 -0.74
N SER A 119 -18.60 30.32 0.12
CA SER A 119 -18.57 31.67 0.68
C SER A 119 -18.27 32.56 -0.52
N LYS A 120 -19.26 33.33 -0.99
CA LYS A 120 -19.08 34.24 -2.13
C LYS A 120 -17.97 35.22 -1.75
N VAL A 121 -16.74 34.95 -2.17
CA VAL A 121 -15.63 35.88 -1.98
C VAL A 121 -16.04 37.20 -2.63
N GLY A 122 -16.14 38.25 -1.83
CA GLY A 122 -16.49 39.57 -2.29
C GLY A 122 -15.43 40.05 -3.28
N ARG A 123 -15.85 40.74 -4.34
CA ARG A 123 -14.95 41.30 -5.35
C ARG A 123 -13.76 42.08 -4.74
N ASN A 124 -13.97 42.73 -3.60
CA ASN A 124 -12.95 43.55 -2.94
C ASN A 124 -12.16 42.82 -1.85
N ASP A 125 -12.51 41.58 -1.50
CA ASP A 125 -11.84 40.81 -0.43
C ASP A 125 -10.45 40.36 -0.87
N PRO A 126 -9.52 40.08 0.08
CA PRO A 126 -8.25 39.44 -0.22
C PRO A 126 -8.44 38.13 -1.00
N CYS A 127 -7.62 37.93 -2.04
CA CYS A 127 -7.74 36.77 -2.91
C CYS A 127 -7.33 35.49 -2.16
N PRO A 128 -8.16 34.42 -2.18
CA PRO A 128 -7.86 33.18 -1.46
C PRO A 128 -6.65 32.41 -2.01
N CYS A 129 -6.07 32.82 -3.16
CA CYS A 129 -4.84 32.24 -3.69
C CYS A 129 -3.56 32.71 -2.97
N GLY A 130 -3.68 33.56 -1.94
CA GLY A 130 -2.54 34.03 -1.15
C GLY A 130 -1.71 35.15 -1.80
N SER A 131 -2.19 35.76 -2.88
CA SER A 131 -1.44 36.81 -3.60
C SER A 131 -1.41 38.16 -2.90
N GLY A 132 -2.19 38.35 -1.82
CA GLY A 132 -2.40 39.63 -1.15
C GLY A 132 -3.21 40.66 -1.96
N LYS A 133 -3.59 40.36 -3.21
CA LYS A 133 -4.40 41.24 -4.07
C LYS A 133 -5.89 41.06 -3.78
N LYS A 134 -6.71 42.09 -4.09
CA LYS A 134 -8.19 41.95 -4.09
C LYS A 134 -8.63 40.90 -5.12
N TYR A 135 -9.66 40.11 -4.82
CA TYR A 135 -10.15 39.03 -5.69
C TYR A 135 -10.45 39.49 -7.11
N LYS A 136 -11.09 40.67 -7.27
CA LYS A 136 -11.38 41.32 -8.57
C LYS A 136 -10.17 41.78 -9.39
N LYS A 137 -8.95 41.74 -8.83
CA LYS A 137 -7.68 42.11 -9.49
C LYS A 137 -6.73 40.89 -9.63
N CYS A 138 -7.23 39.69 -9.34
CA CYS A 138 -6.43 38.47 -9.33
C CYS A 138 -7.20 37.34 -10.02
N CYS A 139 -7.72 36.37 -9.26
CA CYS A 139 -8.37 35.19 -9.84
C CYS A 139 -9.70 35.47 -10.56
N LEU A 140 -10.35 36.61 -10.31
CA LEU A 140 -11.59 36.99 -11.01
C LEU A 140 -11.34 37.77 -12.31
N SER A 141 -10.14 38.36 -12.49
CA SER A 141 -9.78 39.13 -13.70
C SER A 141 -9.09 38.29 -14.77
N LYS A 142 -9.12 36.97 -14.63
CA LYS A 142 -8.62 36.07 -15.67
C LYS A 142 -9.56 36.05 -16.86
#